data_AF-A0A251UUV0-F1
#
_entry.id   AF-A0A251UUV0-F1
#
_cell.length_a   1.000
_cell.length_b   1.000
_cell.length_c   1.000
_cell.angle_alpha   90.00
_cell.angle_beta   90.00
_cell.angle_gamma   90.00
#
_symmetry.space_group_name_H-M   'P 1'
#
loop_
_entity.id
_entity.type
_entity.pdbx_description
1 polymer ?
#
loop_
_entity_poly.entity_id
_entity_poly.type
_entity_poly.pdbx_seq_one_letter_code
_entity_poly.pdbx_strand_id
1 'polypeptide(L)'
;MVPIKHADEHYTSTHAPVTCSLCSEEMTPEILGVHKGEKCPKRIVTCDYCEFPLPAIDLFEHQEVCGNRTELCHLCNRYIRLRERAAHEVACNGAPPEIPRAIREAERERAARRPPPPPPQDFSTRRLLFTIAITGIAILLGSLLFQRKPEDMTQVN
;
A
#
# COMPACT_ATOMS: atom_id res chain seq x y z
N MET A 1 -15.15 -50.55 -2.53
CA MET A 1 -16.58 -50.97 -2.47
C MET A 1 -17.00 -50.87 -1.02
N VAL A 2 -17.98 -50.02 -0.71
CA VAL A 2 -18.45 -49.76 0.67
C VAL A 2 -19.73 -50.56 0.91
N PRO A 3 -19.88 -51.29 2.04
CA PRO A 3 -21.13 -51.99 2.36
C PRO A 3 -22.31 -51.00 2.47
N ILE A 4 -23.47 -51.36 1.92
CA ILE A 4 -24.66 -50.49 1.83
C ILE A 4 -25.07 -49.93 3.20
N LYS A 5 -24.93 -50.72 4.27
CA LYS A 5 -25.26 -50.30 5.65
C LYS A 5 -24.42 -49.12 6.16
N HIS A 6 -23.25 -48.88 5.57
CA HIS A 6 -22.32 -47.79 5.94
C HIS A 6 -22.17 -46.74 4.84
N ALA A 7 -23.04 -46.76 3.82
CA ALA A 7 -22.97 -45.82 2.71
C ALA A 7 -23.16 -44.36 3.19
N ASP A 8 -24.08 -44.12 4.12
CA ASP A 8 -24.37 -42.77 4.64
C ASP A 8 -23.25 -42.21 5.51
N GLU A 9 -22.68 -43.03 6.41
CA GLU A 9 -21.50 -42.66 7.21
C GLU A 9 -20.28 -42.39 6.31
N HIS A 10 -20.08 -43.21 5.27
CA HIS A 10 -19.00 -43.00 4.31
C HIS A 10 -19.19 -41.71 3.51
N TYR A 11 -20.42 -41.45 3.03
CA TYR A 11 -20.73 -40.24 2.29
C TYR A 11 -20.49 -39.00 3.16
N THR A 12 -21.01 -38.99 4.39
CA THR A 12 -20.88 -37.85 5.30
C THR A 12 -19.44 -37.57 5.73
N SER A 13 -18.60 -38.61 5.85
CA SER A 13 -17.20 -38.46 6.24
C SER A 13 -16.25 -38.14 5.07
N THR A 14 -16.58 -38.57 3.84
CA THR A 14 -15.63 -38.54 2.71
C THR A 14 -16.06 -37.60 1.58
N HIS A 15 -17.36 -37.48 1.34
CA HIS A 15 -17.89 -36.78 0.15
C HIS A 15 -18.84 -35.63 0.50
N ALA A 16 -19.22 -35.46 1.76
CA ALA A 16 -20.05 -34.34 2.18
C ALA A 16 -19.41 -33.01 1.76
N PRO A 17 -20.22 -32.05 1.25
CA PRO A 17 -19.73 -30.73 0.92
C PRO A 17 -19.04 -30.06 2.12
N VAL A 18 -17.93 -29.42 1.84
CA VAL A 18 -17.13 -28.64 2.78
C VAL A 18 -17.10 -27.19 2.31
N THR A 19 -17.07 -26.26 3.26
CA THR A 19 -17.00 -24.83 2.98
C THR A 19 -15.54 -24.35 2.94
N CYS A 20 -15.23 -23.48 2.00
CA CYS A 20 -13.95 -22.79 1.98
C CYS A 20 -13.89 -21.74 3.11
N SER A 21 -12.84 -21.79 3.94
CA SER A 21 -12.65 -20.84 5.04
C SER A 21 -12.36 -19.40 4.60
N LEU A 22 -12.03 -19.16 3.33
CA LEU A 22 -11.67 -17.83 2.82
C LEU A 22 -12.82 -17.13 2.09
N CYS A 23 -13.63 -17.86 1.33
CA CYS A 23 -14.71 -17.31 0.52
C CYS A 23 -16.10 -17.89 0.84
N SER A 24 -16.19 -18.84 1.78
CA SER A 24 -17.43 -19.50 2.20
C SER A 24 -18.18 -20.28 1.10
N GLU A 25 -17.52 -20.56 -0.02
CA GLU A 25 -18.08 -21.38 -1.10
C GLU A 25 -18.09 -22.87 -0.70
N GLU A 26 -19.19 -23.57 -0.99
CA GLU A 26 -19.37 -24.99 -0.74
C GLU A 26 -18.84 -25.84 -1.89
N MET A 27 -18.09 -26.89 -1.58
CA MET A 27 -17.48 -27.76 -2.58
C MET A 27 -17.10 -29.13 -2.03
N THR A 28 -16.72 -30.08 -2.89
CA THR A 28 -16.33 -31.41 -2.40
C THR A 28 -14.94 -31.39 -1.75
N PRO A 29 -14.66 -32.28 -0.79
CA PRO A 29 -13.35 -32.35 -0.14
C PRO A 29 -12.18 -32.56 -1.10
N GLU A 30 -12.39 -33.29 -2.20
CA GLU A 30 -11.35 -33.57 -3.19
C GLU A 30 -10.88 -32.30 -3.93
N ILE A 31 -11.77 -31.33 -4.13
CA ILE A 31 -11.46 -30.08 -4.87
C ILE A 31 -11.07 -28.91 -3.97
N LEU A 32 -11.28 -29.02 -2.65
CA LEU A 32 -10.98 -27.96 -1.68
C LEU A 32 -9.51 -27.52 -1.71
N GLY A 33 -8.58 -28.48 -1.89
CA GLY A 33 -7.14 -28.19 -1.96
C GLY A 33 -6.78 -27.32 -3.17
N VAL A 34 -7.24 -27.74 -4.36
CA VAL A 34 -7.05 -26.99 -5.61
C VAL A 34 -7.73 -25.63 -5.55
N HIS A 35 -8.93 -25.56 -4.95
CA HIS A 35 -9.60 -24.29 -4.76
C HIS A 35 -8.78 -23.32 -3.91
N LYS A 36 -8.33 -23.73 -2.72
CA LYS A 36 -7.55 -22.86 -1.84
C LYS A 36 -6.24 -22.39 -2.49
N GLY A 37 -5.58 -23.26 -3.27
CA GLY A 37 -4.31 -22.94 -3.93
C GLY A 37 -4.44 -22.08 -5.18
N GLU A 38 -5.45 -22.34 -6.03
CA GLU A 38 -5.45 -21.81 -7.39
C GLU A 38 -6.72 -21.02 -7.76
N LYS A 39 -7.88 -21.44 -7.26
CA LYS A 39 -9.17 -20.89 -7.75
C LYS A 39 -9.83 -19.90 -6.81
N CYS A 40 -9.52 -19.94 -5.52
CA CYS A 40 -10.18 -19.12 -4.52
C CYS A 40 -9.92 -17.63 -4.81
N PRO A 41 -10.97 -16.80 -4.95
CA PRO A 41 -10.82 -15.37 -5.22
C PRO A 41 -10.20 -14.60 -4.04
N LYS A 42 -10.34 -15.15 -2.83
CA LYS A 42 -9.80 -14.58 -1.59
C LYS A 42 -8.44 -15.17 -1.18
N ARG A 43 -7.82 -16.03 -1.99
CA ARG A 43 -6.44 -16.49 -1.74
C ARG A 43 -5.49 -15.30 -1.83
N ILE A 44 -4.46 -15.31 -1.00
CA ILE A 44 -3.43 -14.27 -1.02
C ILE A 44 -2.41 -14.59 -2.11
N VAL A 45 -2.19 -13.62 -2.97
CA VAL A 45 -1.18 -13.62 -4.04
C VAL A 45 -0.37 -12.34 -3.95
N THR A 46 0.85 -12.34 -4.48
CA THR A 46 1.72 -11.17 -4.47
C THR A 46 1.68 -10.45 -5.81
N CYS A 47 1.74 -9.13 -5.80
CA CYS A 47 1.90 -8.35 -7.02
C CYS A 47 3.29 -8.58 -7.64
N ASP A 48 3.34 -8.96 -8.92
CA ASP A 48 4.60 -9.17 -9.67
C ASP A 48 5.51 -7.94 -9.78
N TYR A 49 4.99 -6.73 -9.51
CA TYR A 49 5.74 -5.48 -9.66
C TYR A 49 6.25 -4.89 -8.33
N CYS A 50 5.50 -5.07 -7.24
CA CYS A 50 5.82 -4.46 -5.94
C CYS A 50 5.82 -5.46 -4.77
N GLU A 51 5.61 -6.75 -5.04
CA GLU A 51 5.61 -7.85 -4.07
C GLU A 51 4.57 -7.71 -2.94
N PHE A 52 3.66 -6.74 -3.04
CA PHE A 52 2.62 -6.53 -2.05
C PHE A 52 1.64 -7.71 -2.04
N PRO A 53 1.32 -8.31 -0.87
CA PRO A 53 0.35 -9.39 -0.76
C PRO A 53 -1.09 -8.86 -0.74
N LEU A 54 -1.95 -9.42 -1.59
CA LEU A 54 -3.35 -9.03 -1.71
C LEU A 54 -4.24 -10.21 -2.14
N PRO A 55 -5.57 -10.13 -1.94
CA PRO A 55 -6.50 -11.12 -2.46
C PRO A 55 -6.44 -11.21 -3.99
N ALA A 56 -6.55 -12.42 -4.54
CA ALA A 56 -6.48 -12.64 -5.99
C ALA A 56 -7.53 -11.87 -6.80
N ILE A 57 -8.70 -11.61 -6.22
CA ILE A 57 -9.75 -10.78 -6.83
C ILE A 57 -9.30 -9.33 -7.08
N ASP A 58 -8.44 -8.79 -6.23
CA ASP A 58 -7.99 -7.40 -6.30
C ASP A 58 -6.68 -7.25 -7.10
N LEU A 59 -6.02 -8.38 -7.44
CA LEU A 59 -4.70 -8.39 -8.07
C LEU A 59 -4.67 -7.66 -9.41
N PHE A 60 -5.66 -7.90 -10.27
CA PHE A 60 -5.67 -7.33 -11.61
C PHE A 60 -5.78 -5.80 -11.59
N GLU A 61 -6.75 -5.26 -10.83
CA GLU A 61 -6.93 -3.82 -10.69
C GLU A 61 -5.69 -3.15 -10.09
N HIS A 62 -5.08 -3.81 -9.08
CA HIS A 62 -3.83 -3.35 -8.51
C HIS A 62 -2.69 -3.34 -9.54
N GLN A 63 -2.52 -4.39 -10.34
CA GLN A 63 -1.45 -4.51 -11.34
C GLN A 63 -1.57 -3.49 -12.48
N GLU A 64 -2.78 -3.09 -12.84
CA GLU A 64 -3.00 -2.03 -13.83
C GLU A 64 -2.48 -0.67 -13.35
N VAL A 65 -2.68 -0.34 -12.07
CA VAL A 65 -2.14 0.91 -11.49
C VAL A 65 -0.67 0.76 -11.13
N CYS A 66 -0.31 -0.33 -10.45
CA CYS A 66 1.04 -0.58 -9.97
C CYS A 66 2.04 -0.69 -11.12
N GLY A 67 1.71 -1.43 -12.18
CA GLY A 67 2.59 -1.62 -13.33
C GLY A 67 2.92 -0.33 -14.09
N ASN A 68 2.04 0.68 -14.03
CA ASN A 68 2.23 1.99 -14.64
C ASN A 68 3.10 2.95 -13.81
N ARG A 69 3.38 2.63 -12.54
CA ARG A 69 4.33 3.40 -11.75
C ARG A 69 5.70 3.35 -12.42
N THR A 70 6.45 4.46 -12.32
CA THR A 70 7.79 4.55 -12.89
C THR A 70 8.84 4.66 -11.81
N GLU A 71 10.00 4.04 -12.04
CA GLU A 71 11.20 4.17 -11.22
C GLU A 71 12.38 4.67 -12.06
N LEU A 72 13.32 5.35 -11.42
CA LEU A 72 14.51 5.86 -12.09
C LEU A 72 15.52 4.73 -12.28
N CYS A 73 15.88 4.43 -13.52
CA CYS A 73 17.06 3.61 -13.79
C CYS A 73 18.32 4.41 -13.49
N HIS A 74 19.15 3.95 -12.55
CA HIS A 74 20.39 4.63 -12.19
C HIS A 74 21.52 4.49 -13.23
N LEU A 75 21.39 3.57 -14.18
CA LEU A 75 22.38 3.40 -15.25
C LEU A 75 22.15 4.41 -16.37
N CYS A 76 20.92 4.50 -16.88
CA CYS A 76 20.60 5.38 -18.00
C CYS A 76 19.83 6.65 -17.61
N ASN A 77 19.56 6.90 -16.33
CA ASN A 77 18.78 8.04 -15.84
C ASN A 77 17.41 8.24 -16.53
N ARG A 78 16.80 7.16 -17.03
CA ARG A 78 15.44 7.17 -17.57
C ARG A 78 14.45 6.64 -16.54
N TYR A 79 13.28 7.26 -16.47
CA TYR A 79 12.15 6.71 -15.75
C TYR A 79 11.56 5.56 -16.57
N ILE A 80 11.49 4.38 -15.98
CA ILE A 80 11.00 3.15 -16.60
C ILE A 80 9.79 2.66 -15.83
N ARG A 81 8.78 2.14 -16.53
CA ARG A 81 7.59 1.56 -15.89
C ARG A 81 7.95 0.24 -15.22
N LEU A 82 7.32 -0.10 -14.09
CA LEU A 82 7.58 -1.36 -13.40
C LEU A 82 7.33 -2.57 -14.32
N ARG A 83 6.26 -2.53 -15.12
CA ARG A 83 5.94 -3.59 -16.10
C ARG A 83 7.01 -3.77 -17.17
N GLU A 84 7.78 -2.73 -17.46
CA GLU A 84 8.82 -2.73 -18.50
C GLU A 84 10.21 -2.98 -17.91
N ARG A 85 10.35 -3.10 -16.58
CA ARG A 85 11.64 -3.16 -15.90
C ARG A 85 12.49 -4.34 -16.36
N ALA A 86 11.93 -5.55 -16.39
CA ALA A 86 12.67 -6.75 -16.79
C ALA A 86 13.19 -6.64 -18.24
N ALA A 87 12.36 -6.12 -19.15
CA ALA A 87 12.79 -5.87 -20.53
C ALA A 87 13.87 -4.78 -20.61
N HIS A 88 13.73 -3.73 -19.80
CA HIS A 88 14.71 -2.65 -19.71
C HIS A 88 16.06 -3.14 -19.20
N GLU A 89 16.10 -3.95 -18.15
CA GLU A 89 17.36 -4.47 -17.57
C GLU A 89 18.21 -5.20 -18.60
N VAL A 90 17.58 -5.97 -19.49
CA VAL A 90 18.28 -6.68 -20.57
C VAL A 90 18.76 -5.73 -21.69
N ALA A 91 17.99 -4.69 -21.99
CA ALA A 91 18.26 -3.76 -23.09
C ALA A 91 18.95 -2.45 -22.66
N CYS A 92 19.31 -2.30 -21.37
CA CYS A 92 19.82 -1.05 -20.84
C CYS A 92 21.27 -0.83 -21.28
N ASN A 93 21.47 0.15 -22.17
CA ASN A 93 22.80 0.50 -22.65
C ASN A 93 23.58 1.44 -21.71
N GLY A 94 23.03 1.79 -20.54
CA GLY A 94 23.62 2.76 -19.60
C GLY A 94 23.79 4.19 -20.15
N ALA A 95 23.42 4.44 -21.39
CA ALA A 95 23.50 5.77 -21.99
C ALA A 95 22.35 6.65 -21.45
N PRO A 96 22.64 7.84 -20.92
CA PRO A 96 21.61 8.80 -20.57
C PRO A 96 20.75 9.16 -21.79
N PRO A 97 19.49 9.58 -21.60
CA PRO A 97 18.65 10.00 -22.71
C PRO A 97 19.36 11.10 -23.50
N GLU A 98 19.54 10.90 -24.81
CA GLU A 98 20.02 11.94 -25.69
C GLU A 98 18.97 13.04 -25.78
N ILE A 99 19.12 14.10 -24.99
CA ILE A 99 18.26 15.26 -25.07
C ILE A 99 18.74 16.13 -26.24
N PRO A 100 17.91 16.34 -27.28
CA PRO A 100 18.29 17.20 -28.40
C PRO A 100 18.73 18.57 -27.91
N ARG A 101 19.77 19.13 -28.53
CA ARG A 101 20.35 20.42 -28.14
C ARG A 101 19.30 21.54 -28.06
N ALA A 102 18.33 21.54 -28.97
CA ALA A 102 17.21 22.49 -28.97
C ALA A 102 16.35 22.43 -27.69
N ILE A 103 16.10 21.24 -27.13
CA ILE A 103 15.35 21.10 -25.87
C ILE A 103 16.16 21.64 -24.69
N ARG A 104 17.46 21.35 -24.63
CA ARG A 104 18.35 21.91 -23.59
C ARG A 104 18.43 23.43 -23.64
N GLU A 105 18.50 24.01 -24.84
CA GLU A 105 18.52 25.46 -25.03
C GLU A 105 17.18 26.09 -24.58
N ALA A 106 16.04 25.49 -24.96
CA ALA A 106 14.73 25.94 -24.53
C ALA A 106 14.51 25.83 -23.01
N GLU A 107 15.00 24.76 -22.36
CA GLU A 107 14.96 24.63 -20.90
C GLU A 107 15.81 25.67 -20.20
N ARG A 108 17.02 25.95 -20.71
CA ARG A 108 17.91 26.99 -20.18
C ARG A 108 17.26 28.37 -20.30
N GLU A 109 16.62 28.66 -21.42
CA GLU A 109 15.90 29.91 -21.62
C GLU A 109 14.69 30.04 -20.68
N ARG A 110 13.91 28.97 -20.52
CA ARG A 110 12.80 28.92 -19.54
C ARG A 110 13.30 29.12 -18.11
N ALA A 111 14.43 28.50 -17.75
CA ALA A 111 15.03 28.67 -16.43
C ALA A 111 15.51 30.11 -16.20
N ALA A 112 16.10 30.74 -17.21
CA ALA A 112 16.52 32.15 -17.15
C ALA A 112 15.33 33.12 -16.99
N ARG A 113 14.14 32.74 -17.49
CA ARG A 113 12.90 33.51 -17.33
C ARG A 113 12.19 33.26 -15.99
N ARG A 114 12.59 32.26 -15.20
CA ARG A 114 11.96 32.02 -13.89
C ARG A 114 12.36 33.12 -12.91
N PRO A 115 11.42 33.64 -12.10
CA PRO A 115 11.75 34.49 -10.97
C PRO A 115 12.74 33.76 -10.04
N PRO A 116 13.68 34.47 -9.40
CA PRO A 116 14.54 33.87 -8.38
C PRO A 116 13.66 33.25 -7.28
N PRO A 117 14.10 32.13 -6.67
CA PRO A 117 13.38 31.56 -5.54
C PRO A 117 13.23 32.62 -4.44
N PRO A 118 12.09 32.67 -3.74
CA PRO A 118 11.91 33.60 -2.63
C PRO A 118 13.05 33.40 -1.62
N PRO A 119 13.52 34.49 -0.96
CA PRO A 119 14.50 34.35 0.11
C PRO A 119 13.97 33.35 1.14
N PRO A 120 14.85 32.52 1.74
CA PRO A 120 14.43 31.60 2.79
C PRO A 120 13.67 32.41 3.83
N GLN A 121 12.39 32.08 4.02
CA GLN A 121 11.63 32.63 5.13
C GLN A 121 12.24 32.07 6.39
N ASP A 122 13.14 32.84 6.98
CA ASP A 122 13.55 32.70 8.37
C ASP A 122 12.30 32.92 9.22
N PHE A 123 11.47 31.87 9.32
CA PHE A 123 10.58 31.72 10.44
C PHE A 123 11.50 31.68 11.64
N SER A 124 11.75 32.86 12.22
CA SER A 124 12.74 33.06 13.27
C SER A 124 12.55 31.92 14.23
N THR A 125 13.55 31.04 14.33
CA THR A 125 13.50 29.82 15.14
C THR A 125 13.02 30.16 16.55
N ARG A 126 13.33 31.38 17.03
CA ARG A 126 12.80 31.99 18.25
C ARG A 126 11.28 32.07 18.28
N ARG A 127 10.62 32.59 17.23
CA ARG A 127 9.16 32.70 17.14
C ARG A 127 8.48 31.33 17.17
N LEU A 128 9.05 30.32 16.51
CA LEU A 128 8.57 28.94 16.57
C LEU A 128 8.76 28.34 17.97
N LEU A 129 9.94 28.51 18.58
CA LEU A 129 10.21 28.07 19.95
C LEU A 129 9.28 28.75 20.96
N PHE A 130 9.00 30.04 20.80
CA PHE A 130 8.03 30.76 21.63
C PHE A 130 6.62 30.20 21.45
N THR A 131 6.19 29.90 20.22
CA THR A 131 4.86 29.29 20.01
C THR A 131 4.76 27.90 20.63
N ILE A 132 5.81 27.08 20.51
CA ILE A 132 5.84 25.74 21.12
C ILE A 132 5.84 25.82 22.65
N ALA A 133 6.59 26.77 23.22
CA ALA A 133 6.61 26.98 24.67
C ALA A 133 5.25 27.46 25.20
N ILE A 134 4.60 28.41 24.52
CA ILE A 134 3.29 28.95 24.93
C ILE A 134 2.21 27.87 24.86
N THR A 135 2.16 27.09 23.78
CA THR A 135 1.17 26.01 23.65
C THR A 135 1.40 24.89 24.66
N GLY A 136 2.67 24.52 24.92
CA GLY A 136 3.02 23.56 25.95
C GLY A 136 2.59 23.99 27.36
N ILE A 137 2.84 25.25 27.74
CA ILE A 137 2.43 25.79 29.05
C ILE A 137 0.90 25.80 29.20
N ALA A 138 0.17 26.20 28.15
CA ALA A 138 -1.30 26.21 28.18
C ALA A 138 -1.90 24.81 28.40
N ILE A 139 -1.33 23.78 27.76
CA ILE A 139 -1.77 22.39 27.92
C ILE A 139 -1.47 21.86 29.33
N LEU A 140 -0.30 22.18 29.88
CA LEU A 140 0.08 21.78 31.24
C LEU A 140 -0.82 22.44 32.30
N LEU A 141 -1.07 23.75 32.17
CA LEU A 141 -1.98 24.47 33.07
C LEU A 141 -3.42 23.98 32.93
N GLY A 142 -3.90 23.77 31.70
CA GLY A 142 -5.23 23.21 31.45
C GLY A 142 -5.40 21.82 32.07
N SER A 143 -4.39 20.97 31.95
CA SER A 143 -4.39 19.62 32.54
C SER A 143 -4.36 19.66 34.06
N LEU A 144 -3.57 20.55 34.67
CA LEU A 144 -3.53 20.69 36.14
C LEU A 144 -4.82 21.26 36.74
N LEU A 145 -5.51 22.14 36.01
CA LEU A 145 -6.80 22.68 36.44
C LEU A 145 -7.95 21.67 36.24
N PHE A 146 -7.91 20.84 35.19
CA PHE A 146 -8.92 19.81 34.93
C PHE A 146 -8.73 18.51 35.73
N GLN A 147 -7.51 18.19 36.18
CA GLN A 147 -7.26 17.03 37.05
C GLN A 147 -7.73 17.24 38.50
N ARG A 148 -8.26 18.42 38.85
CA ARG A 148 -8.64 18.78 40.23
C ARG A 148 -10.15 18.74 40.53
N LYS A 149 -10.94 18.05 39.71
CA LYS A 149 -12.36 17.77 40.02
C LYS A 149 -12.76 16.42 39.40
N PRO A 150 -12.86 15.34 40.18
CA PRO A 150 -14.19 14.88 40.61
C PRO A 150 -14.24 14.00 41.88
N GLU A 151 -14.93 14.42 42.94
CA GLU A 151 -15.51 13.58 44.01
C GLU A 151 -16.24 14.52 44.98
N ASP A 152 -17.48 14.36 45.44
CA ASP A 152 -18.50 13.33 45.36
C ASP A 152 -19.83 14.06 45.70
N MET A 153 -20.85 14.00 44.84
CA MET A 153 -22.19 14.47 45.17
C MET A 153 -23.19 13.66 44.36
N THR A 154 -23.46 12.44 44.81
CA THR A 154 -24.70 11.76 44.47
C THR A 154 -25.16 10.91 45.65
N GLN A 155 -25.70 11.58 46.67
CA GLN A 155 -26.78 11.00 47.46
C GLN A 155 -28.13 11.53 46.94
N VAL A 156 -29.12 10.64 47.03
CA VAL A 156 -30.58 10.83 47.03
C VAL A 156 -31.32 10.44 45.74
N ASN A 157 -32.15 9.41 45.96
CA ASN A 157 -33.28 8.83 45.22
C ASN A 157 -33.00 7.82 44.11
#